data_AF-A0A0Q8NET0-F1
#
_entry.id   AF-A0A0Q8NET0-F1
#
_cell.length_a   1.000
_cell.length_b   1.000
_cell.length_c   1.000
_cell.angle_alpha   90.00
_cell.angle_beta   90.00
_cell.angle_gamma   90.00
#
_symmetry.space_group_name_H-M   'P 1'
#
loop_
_entity.id
_entity.type
_entity.pdbx_description
1 polymer ?
#
loop_
_entity_poly.entity_id
_entity_poly.type
_entity_poly.pdbx_seq_one_letter_code
_entity_poly.pdbx_strand_id
1 'polypeptide(L)'
;MTTAHDYNLSGVAIPVNPHSLLDEICEHFVEHAEVERSEHLAFLKSKIGNATIRVDDGKLLIDLSCPTEQALQMSQTMLAEHLFYFAGEEPLELSWAKSAALKVLPNLHTAVVVGAEDVTPHMRRVKFACSDISPFLGGDMHVRVLVPPSGRQPIWPGLRSDGRVAWPQGDDELLVRVYTIRAVDAEKRELWIDFLQHPLAGVKTPGADFARDARIGQKVALLGPGGGGFPVARSILLAGDESALPAIARIVEEAPAGTKLQAIIEVSDAAEEQPLVSAASLDVRWLHRCDYSDNVRSSLFETTAEAIASMEDGTFVWFAAEKDDVRATRAFLKGRGHDRKNMYVAWYWERGASQA
;
A
#
# COMPACT_ATOMS: atom_id res chain seq x y z
N MET A 1 -14.11 18.58 22.92
CA MET A 1 -14.13 19.75 22.02
C MET A 1 -14.09 19.20 20.61
N THR A 2 -15.23 19.24 19.93
CA THR A 2 -15.41 18.81 18.55
C THR A 2 -14.59 19.73 17.65
N THR A 3 -13.54 19.22 17.02
CA THR A 3 -12.81 19.95 15.99
C THR A 3 -13.77 20.21 14.84
N ALA A 4 -14.10 21.48 14.57
CA ALA A 4 -14.88 21.85 13.40
C ALA A 4 -14.08 21.41 12.16
N HIS A 5 -14.69 20.59 11.31
CA HIS A 5 -14.10 20.16 10.05
C HIS A 5 -14.44 21.23 9.02
N ASP A 6 -13.50 22.12 8.74
CA ASP A 6 -13.74 23.37 7.99
C ASP A 6 -13.87 23.17 6.47
N TYR A 7 -13.59 21.96 5.95
CA TYR A 7 -13.62 21.65 4.52
C TYR A 7 -14.72 20.64 4.21
N ASN A 8 -15.74 21.08 3.47
CA ASN A 8 -16.91 20.27 3.16
C ASN A 8 -17.16 20.19 1.65
N LEU A 9 -17.57 19.01 1.18
CA LEU A 9 -17.92 18.74 -0.22
C LEU A 9 -19.12 17.81 -0.29
N SER A 10 -20.14 18.22 -1.04
CA SER A 10 -21.30 17.38 -1.31
C SER A 10 -21.25 16.82 -2.73
N GLY A 11 -21.71 15.60 -2.92
CA GLY A 11 -21.78 14.91 -4.20
C GLY A 11 -23.07 14.13 -4.37
N VAL A 12 -23.39 13.80 -5.62
CA VAL A 12 -24.55 12.98 -5.99
C VAL A 12 -24.07 11.90 -6.93
N ALA A 13 -24.25 10.64 -6.52
CA ALA A 13 -24.07 9.47 -7.36
C ALA A 13 -25.42 8.88 -7.78
N ILE A 14 -25.54 8.49 -9.05
CA ILE A 14 -26.72 7.87 -9.65
C ILE A 14 -26.33 6.49 -10.19
N PRO A 15 -26.36 5.44 -9.34
CA PRO A 15 -26.12 4.06 -9.74
C PRO A 15 -27.40 3.35 -10.21
N VAL A 16 -27.26 2.16 -10.81
CA VAL A 16 -28.40 1.27 -11.11
C VAL A 16 -29.09 0.80 -9.81
N ASN A 17 -28.31 0.45 -8.78
CA ASN A 17 -28.84 0.04 -7.48
C ASN A 17 -28.09 0.74 -6.32
N PRO A 18 -28.66 1.81 -5.72
CA PRO A 18 -27.97 2.58 -4.68
C PRO A 18 -27.78 1.81 -3.38
N HIS A 19 -28.71 0.92 -3.03
CA HIS A 19 -28.58 0.13 -1.80
C HIS A 19 -27.44 -0.87 -1.91
N SER A 20 -27.40 -1.63 -3.00
CA SER A 20 -26.34 -2.61 -3.26
C SER A 20 -24.97 -1.95 -3.33
N LEU A 21 -24.85 -0.82 -4.04
CA LEU A 21 -23.59 -0.10 -4.13
C LEU A 21 -23.15 0.44 -2.76
N LEU A 22 -24.09 0.93 -1.95
CA LEU A 22 -23.77 1.40 -0.61
C LEU A 22 -23.34 0.26 0.33
N ASP A 23 -23.90 -0.94 0.18
CA ASP A 23 -23.49 -2.13 0.94
C ASP A 23 -22.05 -2.52 0.61
N GLU A 24 -21.70 -2.62 -0.68
CA GLU A 24 -20.33 -2.90 -1.15
C GLU A 24 -19.31 -1.88 -0.62
N ILE A 25 -19.66 -0.58 -0.67
CA ILE A 25 -18.83 0.49 -0.10
C ILE A 25 -18.63 0.28 1.40
N CYS A 26 -19.70 0.00 2.15
CA CYS A 26 -19.59 -0.19 3.59
C CYS A 26 -18.74 -1.41 3.93
N GLU A 27 -18.97 -2.55 3.28
CA GLU A 27 -18.22 -3.79 3.49
C GLU A 27 -16.72 -3.60 3.23
N HIS A 28 -16.36 -2.89 2.15
CA HIS A 28 -14.97 -2.60 1.83
C HIS A 28 -14.30 -1.70 2.86
N PHE A 29 -14.98 -0.64 3.29
CA PHE A 29 -14.38 0.39 4.14
C PHE A 29 -14.22 -0.01 5.60
N VAL A 30 -14.80 -1.13 6.06
CA VAL A 30 -14.61 -1.62 7.45
C VAL A 30 -13.13 -1.87 7.79
N GLU A 31 -12.29 -2.18 6.80
CA GLU A 31 -10.84 -2.35 7.02
C GLU A 31 -10.07 -1.01 7.08
N HIS A 32 -10.72 0.11 6.72
CA HIS A 32 -10.09 1.42 6.55
C HIS A 32 -10.71 2.55 7.40
N ALA A 33 -11.93 2.36 7.91
CA ALA A 33 -12.72 3.34 8.63
C ALA A 33 -13.63 2.69 9.69
N GLU A 34 -14.05 3.49 10.67
CA GLU A 34 -15.23 3.17 11.47
C GLU A 34 -16.46 3.32 10.57
N VAL A 35 -17.26 2.27 10.43
CA VAL A 35 -18.44 2.22 9.56
C VAL A 35 -19.68 1.98 10.39
N GLU A 36 -20.65 2.90 10.29
CA GLU A 36 -22.00 2.73 10.82
C GLU A 36 -22.98 2.70 9.65
N ARG A 37 -23.75 1.61 9.52
CA ARG A 37 -24.68 1.40 8.40
C ARG A 37 -26.09 1.10 8.89
N SER A 38 -27.06 1.82 8.35
CA SER A 38 -28.51 1.59 8.42
C SER A 38 -29.09 1.55 7.01
N GLU A 39 -30.33 1.10 6.81
CA GLU A 39 -30.93 0.86 5.47
C GLU A 39 -30.71 1.99 4.44
N HIS A 40 -30.85 3.25 4.85
CA HIS A 40 -30.76 4.42 3.96
C HIS A 40 -29.57 5.34 4.25
N LEU A 41 -28.72 5.01 5.21
CA LEU A 41 -27.66 5.91 5.67
C LEU A 41 -26.42 5.14 6.09
N ALA A 42 -25.26 5.57 5.59
CA ALA A 42 -23.95 5.16 6.06
C ALA A 42 -23.18 6.36 6.60
N PHE A 43 -22.44 6.13 7.68
CA PHE A 43 -21.44 7.04 8.22
C PHE A 43 -20.09 6.34 8.23
N LEU A 44 -19.10 6.97 7.60
CA LEU A 44 -17.72 6.50 7.52
C LEU A 44 -16.83 7.52 8.23
N LYS A 45 -16.06 7.08 9.22
CA LYS A 45 -15.12 7.93 9.96
C LYS A 45 -13.71 7.38 9.90
N SER A 46 -12.79 8.22 9.41
CA SER A 46 -11.40 7.86 9.19
C SER A 46 -10.47 8.94 9.74
N LYS A 47 -9.15 8.71 9.66
CA LYS A 47 -8.13 9.71 10.03
C LYS A 47 -8.16 10.96 9.14
N ILE A 48 -8.66 10.85 7.91
CA ILE A 48 -8.69 11.95 6.92
C ILE A 48 -10.04 12.67 6.85
N GLY A 49 -11.01 12.26 7.66
CA GLY A 49 -12.31 12.91 7.74
C GLY A 49 -13.47 11.92 7.75
N ASN A 50 -14.66 12.48 7.60
CA ASN A 50 -15.93 11.76 7.67
C ASN A 50 -16.66 11.84 6.33
N ALA A 51 -17.36 10.76 5.99
CA ALA A 51 -18.31 10.74 4.88
C ALA A 51 -19.67 10.27 5.40
N THR A 52 -20.72 11.01 5.01
CA THR A 52 -22.11 10.61 5.21
C THR A 52 -22.70 10.31 3.84
N ILE A 53 -23.26 9.11 3.66
CA ILE A 53 -23.85 8.69 2.39
C ILE A 53 -25.29 8.28 2.63
N ARG A 54 -26.24 8.98 2.03
CA ARG A 54 -27.68 8.74 2.17
C ARG A 54 -28.28 8.27 0.86
N VAL A 55 -29.08 7.21 0.93
CA VAL A 55 -29.94 6.79 -0.18
C VAL A 55 -31.18 7.68 -0.20
N ASP A 56 -31.42 8.35 -1.31
CA ASP A 56 -32.60 9.21 -1.52
C ASP A 56 -33.03 9.20 -2.98
N ASP A 57 -34.29 8.89 -3.26
CA ASP A 57 -34.88 8.90 -4.62
C ASP A 57 -34.00 8.20 -5.68
N GLY A 58 -33.54 6.97 -5.38
CA GLY A 58 -32.68 6.18 -6.27
C GLY A 58 -31.22 6.66 -6.40
N LYS A 59 -30.81 7.64 -5.59
CA LYS A 59 -29.49 8.27 -5.64
C LYS A 59 -28.73 8.07 -4.34
N LEU A 60 -27.42 8.27 -4.40
CA LEU A 60 -26.56 8.41 -3.23
C LEU A 60 -26.20 9.90 -3.06
N LEU A 61 -26.69 10.52 -1.99
CA LEU A 61 -26.29 11.85 -1.56
C LEU A 61 -25.09 11.70 -0.63
N ILE A 62 -23.98 12.33 -0.99
CA ILE A 62 -22.69 12.17 -0.32
C ILE A 62 -22.31 13.50 0.29
N ASP A 63 -21.96 13.52 1.57
CA ASP A 63 -21.40 14.67 2.26
C ASP A 63 -20.06 14.29 2.90
N LEU A 64 -18.99 14.95 2.45
CA LEU A 64 -17.65 14.82 2.98
C LEU A 64 -17.34 16.00 3.90
N SER A 65 -16.71 15.70 5.02
CA SER A 65 -16.27 16.70 6.00
C SER A 65 -14.87 16.34 6.49
N CYS A 66 -13.89 17.19 6.21
CA CYS A 66 -12.47 16.90 6.40
C CYS A 66 -11.74 18.05 7.10
N PRO A 67 -10.62 17.75 7.78
CA PRO A 67 -9.84 18.77 8.51
C PRO A 67 -9.00 19.67 7.60
N THR A 68 -8.71 19.25 6.37
CA THR A 68 -7.90 20.00 5.39
C THR A 68 -8.43 19.83 3.96
N GLU A 69 -8.09 20.75 3.06
CA GLU A 69 -8.41 20.64 1.63
C GLU A 69 -7.76 19.40 0.99
N GLN A 70 -6.53 19.07 1.40
CA GLN A 70 -5.82 17.86 0.96
C GLN A 70 -6.60 16.60 1.33
N ALA A 71 -7.06 16.53 2.59
CA ALA A 71 -7.81 15.40 3.10
C ALA A 71 -9.21 15.30 2.47
N LEU A 72 -9.84 16.44 2.15
CA LEU A 72 -11.10 16.50 1.40
C LEU A 72 -10.93 15.92 -0.01
N GLN A 73 -9.87 16.33 -0.73
CA GLN A 73 -9.58 15.82 -2.07
C GLN A 73 -9.25 14.33 -2.06
N MET A 74 -8.46 13.87 -1.09
CA MET A 74 -8.18 12.44 -0.92
C MET A 74 -9.45 11.64 -0.63
N SER A 75 -10.34 12.16 0.23
CA SER A 75 -11.61 11.52 0.56
C SER A 75 -12.53 11.44 -0.65
N GLN A 76 -12.61 12.52 -1.44
CA GLN A 76 -13.37 12.57 -2.70
C GLN A 76 -12.86 11.53 -3.69
N THR A 77 -11.56 11.52 -3.97
CA THR A 77 -10.95 10.60 -4.95
C THR A 77 -11.10 9.16 -4.51
N MET A 78 -10.79 8.85 -3.25
CA MET A 78 -10.96 7.50 -2.71
C MET A 78 -12.41 7.03 -2.87
N LEU A 79 -13.41 7.82 -2.45
CA LEU A 79 -14.80 7.40 -2.54
C LEU A 79 -15.24 7.25 -4.02
N ALA A 80 -14.85 8.18 -4.89
CA ALA A 80 -15.17 8.12 -6.31
C ALA A 80 -14.59 6.86 -6.99
N GLU A 81 -13.32 6.52 -6.74
CA GLU A 81 -12.69 5.31 -7.30
C GLU A 81 -13.44 4.04 -6.84
N HIS A 82 -13.83 3.94 -5.57
CA HIS A 82 -14.56 2.77 -5.08
C HIS A 82 -15.99 2.69 -5.61
N LEU A 83 -16.70 3.83 -5.74
CA LEU A 83 -18.04 3.84 -6.33
C LEU A 83 -18.02 3.28 -7.76
N PHE A 84 -17.05 3.71 -8.59
CA PHE A 84 -16.91 3.17 -9.94
C PHE A 84 -16.39 1.73 -9.97
N TYR A 85 -15.49 1.36 -9.06
CA TYR A 85 -14.99 -0.02 -8.95
C TYR A 85 -16.12 -1.00 -8.64
N PHE A 86 -16.97 -0.70 -7.65
CA PHE A 86 -18.08 -1.57 -7.24
C PHE A 86 -19.28 -1.51 -8.19
N ALA A 87 -19.47 -0.41 -8.93
CA ALA A 87 -20.43 -0.38 -10.04
C ALA A 87 -19.99 -1.30 -11.20
N GLY A 88 -18.68 -1.51 -11.37
CA GLY A 88 -18.15 -2.36 -12.44
C GLY A 88 -18.54 -1.82 -13.82
N GLU A 89 -19.25 -2.65 -14.60
CA GLU A 89 -19.75 -2.29 -15.92
C GLU A 89 -21.13 -1.60 -15.88
N GLU A 90 -21.76 -1.51 -14.70
CA GLU A 90 -23.05 -0.83 -14.56
C GLU A 90 -22.92 0.69 -14.74
N PRO A 91 -23.88 1.35 -15.42
CA PRO A 91 -23.88 2.81 -15.53
C PRO A 91 -23.87 3.50 -14.16
N LEU A 92 -22.94 4.43 -13.99
CA LEU A 92 -22.84 5.30 -12.81
C LEU A 92 -22.51 6.72 -13.24
N GLU A 93 -23.36 7.66 -12.83
CA GLU A 93 -23.06 9.10 -12.90
C GLU A 93 -22.64 9.61 -11.52
N LEU A 94 -21.59 10.44 -11.45
CA LEU A 94 -21.14 11.06 -10.21
C LEU A 94 -20.82 12.54 -10.47
N SER A 95 -21.39 13.41 -9.64
CA SER A 95 -21.18 14.86 -9.71
C SER A 95 -20.94 15.44 -8.32
N TRP A 96 -20.20 16.55 -8.25
CA TRP A 96 -19.82 17.21 -7.01
C TRP A 96 -20.22 18.69 -7.02
N ALA A 97 -20.74 19.20 -5.90
CA ALA A 97 -21.28 20.55 -5.77
C ALA A 97 -20.21 21.66 -5.89
N LYS A 98 -18.95 21.33 -5.60
CA LYS A 98 -17.79 22.19 -5.86
C LYS A 98 -16.76 21.41 -6.66
N SER A 99 -16.44 21.85 -7.87
CA SER A 99 -15.24 21.38 -8.57
C SER A 99 -14.04 22.13 -7.98
N ALA A 100 -13.32 21.51 -7.04
CA ALA A 100 -12.10 22.07 -6.51
C ALA A 100 -11.00 22.10 -7.58
N ALA A 101 -10.26 23.21 -7.61
CA ALA A 101 -9.44 23.69 -8.72
C ALA A 101 -8.02 23.11 -8.80
N LEU A 102 -7.74 21.99 -8.10
CA LEU A 102 -6.41 21.39 -8.12
C LEU A 102 -6.19 20.68 -9.45
N LYS A 103 -5.22 21.18 -10.23
CA LYS A 103 -4.77 20.54 -11.48
C LYS A 103 -3.91 19.29 -11.24
N VAL A 104 -3.44 19.10 -10.01
CA VAL A 104 -2.48 18.05 -9.62
C VAL A 104 -3.04 17.29 -8.43
N LEU A 105 -2.78 15.98 -8.38
CA LEU A 105 -3.16 15.15 -7.25
C LEU A 105 -2.46 15.62 -5.96
N PRO A 106 -3.19 15.74 -4.84
CA PRO A 106 -2.67 16.29 -3.58
C PRO A 106 -1.57 15.46 -2.91
N ASN A 107 -1.47 14.17 -3.26
CA ASN A 107 -0.51 13.20 -2.73
C ASN A 107 0.48 12.75 -3.81
N LEU A 108 0.66 13.55 -4.87
CA LEU A 108 1.65 13.30 -5.90
C LEU A 108 2.89 14.16 -5.65
N HIS A 109 4.02 13.47 -5.50
CA HIS A 109 5.32 14.07 -5.23
C HIS A 109 6.25 13.76 -6.39
N THR A 110 6.68 14.77 -7.14
CA THR A 110 7.69 14.57 -8.18
C THR A 110 9.04 14.28 -7.53
N ALA A 111 9.75 13.29 -8.06
CA ALA A 111 11.05 12.88 -7.55
C ALA A 111 12.05 12.63 -8.69
N VAL A 112 13.33 12.59 -8.35
CA VAL A 112 14.41 12.34 -9.29
C VAL A 112 15.32 11.25 -8.74
N VAL A 113 15.68 10.27 -9.56
CA VAL A 113 16.68 9.27 -9.20
C VAL A 113 18.02 9.97 -8.96
N VAL A 114 18.59 9.79 -7.78
CA VAL A 114 19.90 10.33 -7.38
C VAL A 114 20.96 9.27 -7.14
N GLY A 115 20.57 8.00 -7.06
CA GLY A 115 21.50 6.88 -6.97
C GLY A 115 20.79 5.54 -7.15
N ALA A 116 21.56 4.52 -7.52
CA ALA A 116 21.11 3.13 -7.53
C ALA A 116 22.29 2.21 -7.20
N GLU A 117 22.06 1.21 -6.35
CA GLU A 117 23.08 0.28 -5.87
C GLU A 117 22.46 -1.10 -5.61
N ASP A 118 23.25 -2.17 -5.79
CA ASP A 118 22.83 -3.52 -5.43
C ASP A 118 23.12 -3.74 -3.93
N VAL A 119 22.07 -4.07 -3.17
CA VAL A 119 22.14 -4.38 -1.73
C VAL A 119 22.54 -5.85 -1.54
N THR A 120 21.95 -6.71 -2.36
CA THR A 120 22.25 -8.14 -2.54
C THR A 120 22.14 -8.45 -4.03
N PRO A 121 22.59 -9.63 -4.52
CA PRO A 121 22.50 -9.96 -5.95
C PRO A 121 21.11 -9.78 -6.57
N HIS A 122 20.03 -10.04 -5.82
CA HIS A 122 18.66 -9.88 -6.26
C HIS A 122 17.90 -8.72 -5.60
N MET A 123 18.55 -7.84 -4.84
CA MET A 123 17.91 -6.63 -4.28
C MET A 123 18.63 -5.37 -4.72
N ARG A 124 17.92 -4.51 -5.47
CA ARG A 124 18.47 -3.23 -5.95
C ARG A 124 17.80 -2.05 -5.26
N ARG A 125 18.59 -1.21 -4.60
CA ARG A 125 18.13 0.03 -3.99
C ARG A 125 18.19 1.17 -4.99
N VAL A 126 17.09 1.91 -5.15
CA VAL A 126 17.05 3.18 -5.88
C VAL A 126 16.74 4.31 -4.90
N LYS A 127 17.53 5.39 -4.97
CA LYS A 127 17.41 6.57 -4.12
C LYS A 127 16.77 7.70 -4.91
N PHE A 128 15.76 8.32 -4.34
CA PHE A 128 14.95 9.38 -4.97
C PHE A 128 15.05 10.67 -4.16
N ALA A 129 15.51 11.75 -4.78
CA ALA A 129 15.40 13.07 -4.18
C ALA A 129 14.00 13.64 -4.41
N CYS A 130 13.37 14.11 -3.34
CA CYS A 130 12.06 14.77 -3.36
C CYS A 130 12.22 16.23 -2.89
N SER A 131 11.53 17.17 -3.53
CA SER A 131 11.59 18.58 -3.13
C SER A 131 11.04 18.81 -1.73
N ASP A 132 9.97 18.10 -1.40
CA ASP A 132 9.38 18.03 -0.07
C ASP A 132 9.36 16.55 0.38
N ILE A 133 10.15 16.25 1.41
CA ILE A 133 10.25 14.91 1.99
C ILE A 133 9.30 14.72 3.18
N SER A 134 8.72 15.82 3.69
CA SER A 134 7.92 15.84 4.93
C SER A 134 6.78 14.83 4.95
N PRO A 135 6.04 14.61 3.83
CA PRO A 135 4.98 13.61 3.79
C PRO A 135 5.45 12.18 4.10
N PHE A 136 6.71 11.86 3.80
CA PHE A 136 7.28 10.51 3.93
C PHE A 136 7.93 10.24 5.29
N LEU A 137 8.07 11.25 6.15
CA LEU A 137 8.62 11.09 7.51
C LEU A 137 7.64 10.39 8.46
N GLY A 138 6.41 10.12 8.03
CA GLY A 138 5.39 9.42 8.79
C GLY A 138 5.54 7.89 8.77
N GLY A 139 4.53 7.23 9.36
CA GLY A 139 4.50 5.78 9.55
C GLY A 139 3.82 4.97 8.44
N ASP A 140 3.55 5.57 7.28
CA ASP A 140 3.02 4.83 6.12
C ASP A 140 4.16 4.08 5.41
N MET A 141 3.88 2.87 4.95
CA MET A 141 4.92 1.94 4.46
C MET A 141 5.10 2.00 2.95
N HIS A 142 4.08 2.36 2.17
CA HIS A 142 4.12 2.22 0.72
C HIS A 142 3.89 3.51 -0.06
N VAL A 143 4.39 3.51 -1.29
CA VAL A 143 4.14 4.50 -2.34
C VAL A 143 3.85 3.77 -3.65
N ARG A 144 3.07 4.40 -4.54
CA ARG A 144 3.08 4.01 -5.95
C ARG A 144 4.17 4.81 -6.66
N VAL A 145 5.11 4.11 -7.28
CA VAL A 145 6.12 4.70 -8.16
C VAL A 145 5.53 4.80 -9.56
N LEU A 146 5.49 6.03 -10.08
CA LEU A 146 4.98 6.38 -11.41
C LEU A 146 6.19 6.68 -12.31
N VAL A 147 6.44 5.79 -13.27
CA VAL A 147 7.58 5.90 -14.20
C VAL A 147 7.06 6.27 -15.59
N PRO A 148 7.48 7.41 -16.17
CA PRO A 148 7.09 7.79 -17.51
C PRO A 148 7.77 6.91 -18.57
N PRO A 149 7.18 6.77 -19.77
CA PRO A 149 7.81 6.08 -20.88
C PRO A 149 9.18 6.69 -21.23
N SER A 150 10.13 5.83 -21.59
CA SER A 150 11.49 6.24 -21.93
C SER A 150 11.52 7.24 -23.09
N GLY A 151 12.31 8.31 -22.95
CA GLY A 151 12.50 9.33 -23.98
C GLY A 151 11.37 10.36 -24.10
N ARG A 152 10.34 10.30 -23.25
CA ARG A 152 9.22 11.26 -23.26
C ARG A 152 9.28 12.22 -22.07
N GLN A 153 8.67 13.40 -22.24
CA GLN A 153 8.45 14.30 -21.11
C GLN A 153 7.34 13.72 -20.22
N PRO A 154 7.50 13.73 -18.88
CA PRO A 154 6.48 13.15 -18.01
C PRO A 154 5.18 13.94 -18.08
N ILE A 155 4.07 13.23 -18.28
CA ILE A 155 2.71 13.72 -18.04
C ILE A 155 2.23 13.06 -16.76
N TRP A 156 1.95 13.86 -15.73
CA TRP A 156 1.49 13.34 -14.44
C TRP A 156 -0.04 13.24 -14.40
N PRO A 157 -0.61 12.28 -13.65
CA PRO A 157 -2.04 12.17 -13.52
C PRO A 157 -2.64 13.41 -12.85
N GLY A 158 -3.80 13.83 -13.37
CA GLY A 158 -4.59 14.93 -12.84
C GLY A 158 -5.86 14.43 -12.15
N LEU A 159 -6.84 15.32 -12.01
CA LEU A 159 -8.16 15.01 -11.49
C LEU A 159 -9.23 15.14 -12.57
N ARG A 160 -10.18 14.21 -12.57
CA ARG A 160 -11.41 14.27 -13.37
C ARG A 160 -12.47 15.07 -12.62
N SER A 161 -13.48 15.56 -13.35
CA SER A 161 -14.62 16.29 -12.77
C SER A 161 -15.46 15.43 -11.83
N ASP A 162 -15.46 14.10 -12.01
CA ASP A 162 -16.12 13.13 -11.13
C ASP A 162 -15.29 12.79 -9.86
N GLY A 163 -14.11 13.40 -9.69
CA GLY A 163 -13.22 13.22 -8.55
C GLY A 163 -12.22 12.07 -8.69
N ARG A 164 -12.32 11.24 -9.73
CA ARG A 164 -11.35 10.16 -10.01
C ARG A 164 -10.03 10.69 -10.55
N VAL A 165 -9.02 9.83 -10.56
CA VAL A 165 -7.71 10.14 -11.14
C VAL A 165 -7.81 10.15 -12.67
N ALA A 166 -7.29 11.22 -13.29
CA ALA A 166 -7.11 11.32 -14.74
C ALA A 166 -5.73 10.76 -15.11
N TRP A 167 -5.64 9.46 -15.36
CA TRP A 167 -4.39 8.82 -15.77
C TRP A 167 -4.02 9.16 -17.23
N PRO A 168 -2.74 9.43 -17.54
CA PRO A 168 -2.24 9.49 -18.91
C PRO A 168 -2.51 8.16 -19.65
N GLN A 169 -2.78 8.23 -20.95
CA GLN A 169 -3.14 7.08 -21.79
C GLN A 169 -2.30 7.05 -23.07
N GLY A 170 -2.29 5.91 -23.76
CA GLY A 170 -1.58 5.75 -25.03
C GLY A 170 -0.07 5.86 -24.86
N ASP A 171 0.59 6.65 -25.71
CA ASP A 171 2.05 6.80 -25.68
C ASP A 171 2.60 7.43 -24.39
N ASP A 172 1.75 8.04 -23.57
CA ASP A 172 2.11 8.67 -22.30
C ASP A 172 1.72 7.82 -21.07
N GLU A 173 1.23 6.60 -21.27
CA GLU A 173 0.86 5.67 -20.19
C GLU A 173 2.03 5.45 -19.22
N LEU A 174 1.76 5.64 -17.92
CA LEU A 174 2.76 5.51 -16.87
C LEU A 174 2.83 4.06 -16.40
N LEU A 175 4.04 3.57 -16.14
CA LEU A 175 4.21 2.40 -15.29
C LEU A 175 3.88 2.79 -13.85
N VAL A 176 2.92 2.09 -13.22
CA VAL A 176 2.51 2.34 -11.83
C VAL A 176 2.73 1.08 -11.00
N ARG A 177 3.62 1.13 -10.00
CA ARG A 177 3.86 -0.04 -9.12
C ARG A 177 3.94 0.37 -7.68
N VAL A 178 3.34 -0.43 -6.80
CA VAL A 178 3.41 -0.22 -5.35
C VAL A 178 4.75 -0.75 -4.84
N TYR A 179 5.44 0.06 -4.06
CA TYR A 179 6.69 -0.33 -3.41
C TYR A 179 6.74 0.18 -1.98
N THR A 180 7.53 -0.51 -1.16
CA THR A 180 7.83 -0.10 0.20
C THR A 180 8.84 1.05 0.20
N ILE A 181 8.54 2.09 0.96
CA ILE A 181 9.51 3.09 1.40
C ILE A 181 10.46 2.37 2.34
N ARG A 182 11.69 2.10 1.92
CA ARG A 182 12.69 1.38 2.70
C ARG A 182 13.30 2.25 3.79
N ALA A 183 13.59 3.51 3.46
CA ALA A 183 14.17 4.49 4.37
C ALA A 183 13.91 5.90 3.85
N VAL A 184 13.94 6.88 4.77
CA VAL A 184 13.83 8.30 4.46
C VAL A 184 14.97 9.04 5.14
N ASP A 185 15.81 9.70 4.35
CA ASP A 185 16.88 10.58 4.83
C ASP A 185 16.38 12.03 4.74
N ALA A 186 15.95 12.56 5.89
CA ALA A 186 15.38 13.90 5.99
C ALA A 186 16.40 15.00 5.64
N GLU A 187 17.67 14.81 6.00
CA GLU A 187 18.73 15.80 5.78
C GLU A 187 19.06 15.91 4.28
N LYS A 188 19.17 14.78 3.60
CA LYS A 188 19.39 14.75 2.14
C LYS A 188 18.11 14.96 1.33
N ARG A 189 16.93 14.88 1.97
CA ARG A 189 15.61 14.85 1.32
C ARG A 189 15.51 13.70 0.31
N GLU A 190 15.99 12.53 0.72
CA GLU A 190 15.99 11.32 -0.08
C GLU A 190 15.02 10.28 0.47
N LEU A 191 14.37 9.57 -0.45
CA LEU A 191 13.55 8.40 -0.19
C LEU A 191 14.18 7.20 -0.88
N TRP A 192 14.33 6.09 -0.16
CA TRP A 192 14.95 4.88 -0.70
C TRP A 192 13.90 3.80 -0.90
N ILE A 193 13.98 3.08 -2.02
CA ILE A 193 13.12 1.94 -2.32
C ILE A 193 14.00 0.79 -2.78
N ASP A 194 13.73 -0.39 -2.24
CA ASP A 194 14.41 -1.62 -2.61
C ASP A 194 13.52 -2.44 -3.56
N PHE A 195 14.08 -2.83 -4.70
CA PHE A 195 13.41 -3.52 -5.79
C PHE A 195 13.99 -4.92 -5.95
N LEU A 196 13.15 -5.92 -5.70
CA LEU A 196 13.47 -7.32 -6.00
C LEU A 196 13.72 -7.50 -7.49
N GLN A 197 14.89 -8.04 -7.84
CA GLN A 197 15.33 -8.35 -9.18
C GLN A 197 15.05 -9.82 -9.48
N HIS A 198 13.98 -10.07 -10.23
CA HIS A 198 13.53 -11.40 -10.63
C HIS A 198 13.46 -11.54 -12.16
N PRO A 199 14.57 -11.43 -12.90
CA PRO A 199 14.54 -11.56 -14.34
C PRO A 199 14.10 -12.97 -14.73
N LEU A 200 13.09 -13.06 -15.59
CA LEU A 200 12.60 -14.31 -16.17
C LEU A 200 12.70 -14.20 -17.69
N ALA A 201 13.37 -15.17 -18.33
CA ALA A 201 13.61 -15.13 -19.76
C ALA A 201 12.30 -14.99 -20.55
N GLY A 202 12.19 -13.94 -21.35
CA GLY A 202 11.00 -13.64 -22.16
C GLY A 202 9.82 -13.03 -21.39
N VAL A 203 9.95 -12.81 -20.07
CA VAL A 203 8.90 -12.22 -19.23
C VAL A 203 9.33 -10.81 -18.84
N LYS A 204 8.50 -9.81 -19.17
CA LYS A 204 8.73 -8.43 -18.72
C LYS A 204 8.44 -8.31 -17.24
N THR A 205 9.29 -7.56 -16.55
CA THR A 205 9.18 -7.31 -15.12
C THR A 205 9.27 -5.81 -14.87
N PRO A 206 8.26 -5.01 -15.28
CA PRO A 206 8.46 -3.58 -15.55
C PRO A 206 9.04 -2.78 -14.37
N GLY A 207 8.65 -3.09 -13.14
CA GLY A 207 9.19 -2.44 -11.95
C GLY A 207 10.65 -2.81 -11.65
N ALA A 208 11.01 -4.09 -11.77
CA ALA A 208 12.40 -4.55 -11.65
C ALA A 208 13.26 -4.03 -12.82
N ASP A 209 12.71 -4.02 -14.04
CA ASP A 209 13.33 -3.47 -15.25
C ASP A 209 13.67 -1.99 -15.07
N PHE A 210 12.71 -1.20 -14.57
CA PHE A 210 12.95 0.20 -14.23
C PHE A 210 14.10 0.35 -13.23
N ALA A 211 14.11 -0.41 -12.14
CA ALA A 211 15.13 -0.28 -11.12
C ALA A 211 16.53 -0.70 -11.61
N ARG A 212 16.61 -1.80 -12.38
CA ARG A 212 17.85 -2.24 -13.04
C ARG A 212 18.41 -1.14 -13.93
N ASP A 213 17.55 -0.52 -14.74
CA ASP A 213 17.94 0.45 -15.75
C ASP A 213 17.93 1.91 -15.24
N ALA A 214 17.68 2.11 -13.94
CA ALA A 214 17.52 3.43 -13.32
C ALA A 214 18.78 4.28 -13.51
N ARG A 215 18.60 5.52 -13.98
CA ARG A 215 19.69 6.47 -14.21
C ARG A 215 19.54 7.71 -13.37
N ILE A 216 20.64 8.22 -12.84
CA ILE A 216 20.68 9.51 -12.14
C ILE A 216 20.08 10.59 -13.07
N GLY A 217 19.18 11.41 -12.52
CA GLY A 217 18.47 12.45 -13.25
C GLY A 217 17.13 12.00 -13.87
N GLN A 218 16.82 10.70 -13.87
CA GLN A 218 15.53 10.20 -14.34
C GLN A 218 14.40 10.68 -13.43
N LYS A 219 13.36 11.28 -14.04
CA LYS A 219 12.18 11.80 -13.33
C LYS A 219 11.16 10.70 -13.11
N VAL A 220 10.61 10.66 -11.91
CA VAL A 220 9.47 9.82 -11.52
C VAL A 220 8.49 10.66 -10.70
N ALA A 221 7.32 10.11 -10.41
CA ALA A 221 6.47 10.61 -9.35
C ALA A 221 6.19 9.52 -8.32
N LEU A 222 6.00 9.92 -7.08
CA LEU A 222 5.55 9.07 -5.99
C LEU A 222 4.13 9.49 -5.63
N LEU A 223 3.17 8.57 -5.74
CA LEU A 223 1.81 8.77 -5.29
C LEU A 223 1.65 8.10 -3.92
N GLY A 224 1.35 8.88 -2.88
CA GLY A 224 1.34 8.44 -1.49
C GLY A 224 2.00 9.47 -0.56
N PRO A 225 2.56 9.04 0.58
CA PRO A 225 2.59 7.65 1.05
C PRO A 225 1.20 7.15 1.46
N GLY A 226 1.06 5.84 1.60
CA GLY A 226 -0.16 5.24 2.13
C GLY A 226 -0.09 3.72 2.15
N GLY A 227 -0.92 3.12 3.00
CA GLY A 227 -1.02 1.66 3.15
C GLY A 227 0.15 1.07 3.93
N GLY A 228 -0.14 0.03 4.71
CA GLY A 228 0.80 -0.60 5.63
C GLY A 228 1.20 0.35 6.76
N GLY A 229 0.74 0.07 7.98
CA GLY A 229 1.18 0.82 9.16
C GLY A 229 2.30 0.08 9.88
N PHE A 230 3.15 0.82 10.59
CA PHE A 230 4.06 0.19 11.55
C PHE A 230 3.27 -0.54 12.65
N PRO A 231 3.58 -1.81 12.91
CA PRO A 231 2.97 -2.51 14.02
C PRO A 231 3.46 -1.90 15.35
N VAL A 232 2.51 -1.56 16.23
CA VAL A 232 2.81 -1.07 17.58
C VAL A 232 2.36 -2.15 18.57
N ALA A 233 3.27 -3.03 18.94
CA ALA A 233 3.01 -4.11 19.90
C ALA A 233 4.30 -4.49 20.64
N ARG A 234 4.15 -5.14 21.80
CA ARG A 234 5.28 -5.60 22.62
C ARG A 234 6.01 -6.80 22.02
N SER A 235 5.26 -7.70 21.38
CA SER A 235 5.75 -8.90 20.71
C SER A 235 5.21 -8.90 19.28
N ILE A 236 6.10 -9.08 18.29
CA ILE A 236 5.77 -9.02 16.87
C ILE A 236 6.44 -10.19 16.15
N LEU A 237 5.64 -10.95 15.41
CA LEU A 237 6.10 -11.94 14.44
C LEU A 237 6.04 -11.29 13.05
N LEU A 238 7.18 -11.15 12.40
CA LEU A 238 7.34 -10.67 11.03
C LEU A 238 7.63 -11.87 10.13
N ALA A 239 6.88 -12.04 9.05
CA ALA A 239 7.13 -13.11 8.09
C ALA A 239 6.88 -12.66 6.66
N GLY A 240 7.75 -13.07 5.73
CA GLY A 240 7.60 -12.70 4.33
C GLY A 240 8.68 -13.24 3.42
N ASP A 241 8.49 -13.07 2.12
CA ASP A 241 9.51 -13.34 1.09
C ASP A 241 10.32 -12.07 0.77
N GLU A 242 11.20 -12.13 -0.23
CA GLU A 242 12.07 -10.99 -0.58
C GLU A 242 11.30 -9.74 -1.02
N SER A 243 10.06 -9.88 -1.50
CA SER A 243 9.23 -8.72 -1.84
C SER A 243 8.83 -7.94 -0.59
N ALA A 244 8.73 -8.62 0.56
CA ALA A 244 8.39 -8.06 1.86
C ALA A 244 9.61 -7.69 2.71
N LEU A 245 10.80 -8.21 2.39
CA LEU A 245 12.06 -7.92 3.09
C LEU A 245 12.31 -6.40 3.30
N PRO A 246 12.07 -5.49 2.32
CA PRO A 246 12.23 -4.06 2.57
C PRO A 246 11.34 -3.51 3.70
N ALA A 247 10.12 -4.03 3.83
CA ALA A 247 9.19 -3.65 4.89
C ALA A 247 9.60 -4.24 6.24
N ILE A 248 9.97 -5.53 6.26
CA ILE A 248 10.48 -6.21 7.45
C ILE A 248 11.71 -5.47 7.98
N ALA A 249 12.68 -5.17 7.11
CA ALA A 249 13.91 -4.47 7.50
C ALA A 249 13.62 -3.09 8.10
N ARG A 250 12.71 -2.31 7.48
CA ARG A 250 12.30 -1.01 8.03
C ARG A 250 11.60 -1.14 9.39
N ILE A 251 10.68 -2.11 9.55
CA ILE A 251 10.02 -2.36 10.84
C ILE A 251 11.05 -2.73 11.92
N VAL A 252 12.01 -3.60 11.58
CA VAL A 252 13.06 -4.03 12.50
C VAL A 252 13.96 -2.87 12.94
N GLU A 253 14.35 -2.01 12.01
CA GLU A 253 15.23 -0.85 12.28
C GLU A 253 14.53 0.25 13.10
N GLU A 254 13.23 0.48 12.85
CA GLU A 254 12.45 1.52 13.54
C GLU A 254 11.77 1.02 14.82
N ALA A 255 11.81 -0.28 15.11
CA ALA A 255 11.20 -0.84 16.31
C ALA A 255 11.84 -0.27 17.60
N PRO A 256 11.02 0.18 18.57
CA PRO A 256 11.55 0.74 19.81
C PRO A 256 12.20 -0.33 20.68
N ALA A 257 13.19 0.08 21.46
CA ALA A 257 13.82 -0.77 22.47
C ALA A 257 12.77 -1.38 23.42
N GLY A 258 12.95 -2.66 23.77
CA GLY A 258 12.01 -3.41 24.59
C GLY A 258 10.93 -4.17 23.80
N THR A 259 10.82 -3.96 22.49
CA THR A 259 10.05 -4.83 21.59
C THR A 259 10.73 -6.19 21.44
N LYS A 260 9.95 -7.27 21.38
CA LYS A 260 10.41 -8.60 20.96
C LYS A 260 10.00 -8.83 19.52
N LEU A 261 10.97 -9.04 18.64
CA LEU A 261 10.78 -9.34 17.24
C LEU A 261 11.25 -10.75 16.94
N GLN A 262 10.41 -11.51 16.24
CA GLN A 262 10.82 -12.70 15.52
C GLN A 262 10.58 -12.45 14.02
N ALA A 263 11.60 -12.68 13.19
CA ALA A 263 11.52 -12.50 11.75
C ALA A 263 11.77 -13.84 11.04
N ILE A 264 10.85 -14.25 10.17
CA ILE A 264 10.99 -15.42 9.29
C ILE A 264 11.00 -14.91 7.85
N ILE A 265 12.15 -15.02 7.18
CA ILE A 265 12.34 -14.37 5.89
C ILE A 265 12.78 -15.42 4.87
N GLU A 266 11.98 -15.60 3.83
CA GLU A 266 12.33 -16.48 2.72
C GLU A 266 13.05 -15.73 1.60
N VAL A 267 14.23 -16.21 1.23
CA VAL A 267 15.07 -15.66 0.16
C VAL A 267 15.51 -16.76 -0.82
N SER A 268 16.08 -16.38 -1.98
CA SER A 268 16.62 -17.36 -2.94
C SER A 268 17.69 -18.24 -2.33
N ASP A 269 18.67 -17.63 -1.65
CA ASP A 269 19.83 -18.28 -1.05
C ASP A 269 20.52 -17.36 -0.03
N ALA A 270 21.58 -17.86 0.61
CA ALA A 270 22.30 -17.13 1.66
C ALA A 270 22.95 -15.81 1.21
N ALA A 271 23.18 -15.58 -0.08
CA ALA A 271 23.74 -14.31 -0.58
C ALA A 271 22.72 -13.16 -0.56
N GLU A 272 21.43 -13.49 -0.40
CA GLU A 272 20.33 -12.53 -0.26
C GLU A 272 20.06 -12.13 1.19
N GLU A 273 20.74 -12.73 2.17
CA GLU A 273 20.62 -12.32 3.56
C GLU A 273 21.15 -10.89 3.75
N GLN A 274 20.35 -10.04 4.40
CA GLN A 274 20.71 -8.67 4.71
C GLN A 274 20.96 -8.51 6.21
N PRO A 275 21.97 -7.73 6.64
CA PRO A 275 22.13 -7.41 8.05
C PRO A 275 20.93 -6.58 8.52
N LEU A 276 20.23 -7.07 9.55
CA LEU A 276 19.13 -6.37 10.19
C LEU A 276 19.57 -5.80 11.53
N VAL A 277 19.67 -4.47 11.62
CA VAL A 277 20.08 -3.78 12.85
C VAL A 277 18.83 -3.31 13.58
N SER A 278 18.75 -3.58 14.88
CA SER A 278 17.59 -3.19 15.69
C SER A 278 18.01 -2.75 17.09
N ALA A 279 17.24 -1.81 17.66
CA ALA A 279 17.27 -1.54 19.10
C ALA A 279 16.40 -2.52 19.90
N ALA A 280 15.53 -3.28 19.24
CA ALA A 280 14.69 -4.31 19.82
C ALA A 280 15.44 -5.64 20.01
N SER A 281 14.84 -6.56 20.78
CA SER A 281 15.30 -7.94 20.80
C SER A 281 14.85 -8.62 19.52
N LEU A 282 15.79 -9.05 18.68
CA LEU A 282 15.51 -9.62 17.36
C LEU A 282 16.03 -11.06 17.26
N ASP A 283 15.13 -11.98 16.88
CA ASP A 283 15.45 -13.33 16.43
C ASP A 283 15.13 -13.45 14.93
N VAL A 284 16.09 -13.85 14.11
CA VAL A 284 15.92 -13.95 12.64
C VAL A 284 16.15 -15.38 12.19
N ARG A 285 15.18 -15.90 11.44
CA ARG A 285 15.27 -17.19 10.73
C ARG A 285 15.18 -16.94 9.23
N TRP A 286 16.28 -17.14 8.54
CA TRP A 286 16.31 -17.15 7.08
C TRP A 286 15.89 -18.53 6.55
N LEU A 287 15.08 -18.53 5.51
CA LEU A 287 14.71 -19.71 4.75
C LEU A 287 15.27 -19.55 3.34
N HIS A 288 16.02 -20.54 2.86
CA HIS A 288 16.69 -20.48 1.56
C HIS A 288 15.97 -21.41 0.57
N ARG A 289 15.36 -20.83 -0.46
CA ARG A 289 14.66 -21.61 -1.47
C ARG A 289 15.56 -22.59 -2.23
N CYS A 290 16.86 -22.29 -2.34
CA CYS A 290 17.84 -23.19 -2.97
C CYS A 290 17.98 -24.54 -2.24
N ASP A 291 17.61 -24.61 -0.97
CA ASP A 291 17.73 -25.82 -0.14
C ASP A 291 16.45 -26.68 -0.16
N TYR A 292 15.38 -26.17 -0.77
CA TYR A 292 14.11 -26.89 -0.87
C TYR A 292 14.21 -28.04 -1.87
N SER A 293 13.50 -29.13 -1.61
CA SER A 293 13.33 -30.20 -2.60
C SER A 293 12.55 -29.69 -3.81
N ASP A 294 12.79 -30.25 -5.01
CA ASP A 294 12.17 -29.78 -6.27
C ASP A 294 10.63 -29.66 -6.27
N ASN A 295 9.96 -30.38 -5.36
CA ASN A 295 8.50 -30.35 -5.18
C ASN A 295 8.00 -29.30 -4.17
N VAL A 296 8.88 -28.67 -3.40
CA VAL A 296 8.57 -27.64 -2.40
C VAL A 296 8.93 -26.28 -2.99
N ARG A 297 7.93 -25.42 -3.14
CA ARG A 297 8.09 -24.10 -3.79
C ARG A 297 8.29 -22.95 -2.80
N SER A 298 7.80 -23.12 -1.60
CA SER A 298 7.84 -22.20 -0.46
C SER A 298 7.74 -23.06 0.79
N SER A 299 8.45 -22.69 1.86
CA SER A 299 8.24 -23.25 3.21
C SER A 299 7.83 -22.15 4.20
N LEU A 300 7.52 -20.96 3.67
CA LEU A 300 7.25 -19.77 4.45
C LEU A 300 5.97 -19.94 5.28
N PHE A 301 4.89 -20.42 4.67
CA PHE A 301 3.62 -20.63 5.40
C PHE A 301 3.79 -21.66 6.53
N GLU A 302 4.35 -22.83 6.25
CA GLU A 302 4.51 -23.91 7.22
C GLU A 302 5.33 -23.45 8.42
N THR A 303 6.48 -22.81 8.15
CA THR A 303 7.36 -22.28 9.20
C THR A 303 6.68 -21.18 10.01
N THR A 304 5.92 -20.30 9.34
CA THR A 304 5.16 -19.24 10.02
C THR A 304 4.04 -19.83 10.88
N ALA A 305 3.35 -20.87 10.41
CA ALA A 305 2.29 -21.53 11.16
C ALA A 305 2.82 -22.19 12.45
N GLU A 306 4.02 -22.78 12.41
CA GLU A 306 4.72 -23.30 13.61
C GLU A 306 5.07 -22.19 14.61
N ALA A 307 5.56 -21.05 14.13
CA ALA A 307 5.84 -19.89 14.98
C ALA A 307 4.55 -19.31 15.60
N ILE A 308 3.48 -19.17 14.80
CA ILE A 308 2.15 -18.74 15.29
C ILE A 308 1.59 -19.72 16.33
N ALA A 309 1.88 -21.02 16.22
CA ALA A 309 1.43 -22.01 17.18
C ALA A 309 2.14 -21.90 18.53
N SER A 310 3.34 -21.31 18.57
CA SER A 310 4.20 -21.20 19.76
C SER A 310 4.34 -19.79 20.34
N MET A 311 3.77 -18.76 19.68
CA MET A 311 3.85 -17.37 20.11
C MET A 311 3.02 -17.07 21.37
N GLU A 312 3.38 -16.00 22.08
CA GLU A 312 2.63 -15.47 23.22
C GLU A 312 1.27 -14.88 22.77
N ASP A 313 0.24 -14.97 23.62
CA ASP A 313 -1.04 -14.31 23.37
C ASP A 313 -0.87 -12.79 23.17
N GLY A 314 -1.60 -12.22 22.21
CA GLY A 314 -1.50 -10.81 21.87
C GLY A 314 -0.27 -10.43 21.04
N THR A 315 0.53 -11.40 20.58
CA THR A 315 1.58 -11.16 19.57
C THR A 315 0.96 -10.60 18.30
N PHE A 316 1.54 -9.51 17.79
CA PHE A 316 1.14 -8.97 16.49
C PHE A 316 1.75 -9.81 15.37
N VAL A 317 0.91 -10.27 14.43
CA VAL A 317 1.39 -11.05 13.27
C VAL A 317 1.42 -10.16 12.03
N TRP A 318 2.61 -9.89 11.51
CA TRP A 318 2.81 -9.20 10.24
C TRP A 318 3.27 -10.23 9.21
N PHE A 319 2.50 -10.40 8.14
CA PHE A 319 2.79 -11.36 7.08
C PHE A 319 2.57 -10.72 5.71
N ALA A 320 3.58 -10.74 4.85
CA ALA A 320 3.42 -10.36 3.45
C ALA A 320 4.27 -11.20 2.50
N ALA A 321 3.64 -11.73 1.45
CA ALA A 321 4.28 -12.62 0.49
C ALA A 321 3.42 -12.78 -0.78
N GLU A 322 3.61 -13.89 -1.48
CA GLU A 322 2.74 -14.40 -2.54
C GLU A 322 1.30 -14.70 -2.03
N LYS A 323 0.32 -14.53 -2.91
CA LYS A 323 -1.12 -14.64 -2.62
C LYS A 323 -1.57 -15.94 -1.95
N ASP A 324 -1.06 -17.09 -2.35
CA ASP A 324 -1.48 -18.38 -1.80
C ASP A 324 -0.96 -18.59 -0.38
N ASP A 325 0.29 -18.21 -0.09
CA ASP A 325 0.85 -18.22 1.26
C ASP A 325 0.09 -17.28 2.21
N VAL A 326 -0.31 -16.11 1.71
CA VAL A 326 -1.13 -15.15 2.44
C VAL A 326 -2.52 -15.71 2.73
N ARG A 327 -3.15 -16.38 1.76
CA ARG A 327 -4.46 -17.03 1.95
C ARG A 327 -4.39 -18.15 3.00
N ALA A 328 -3.37 -18.99 2.92
CA ALA A 328 -3.14 -20.06 3.90
C ALA A 328 -2.94 -19.47 5.32
N THR A 329 -2.10 -18.43 5.44
CA THR A 329 -1.85 -17.74 6.71
C THR A 329 -3.12 -17.10 7.29
N ARG A 330 -3.91 -16.39 6.47
CA ARG A 330 -5.20 -15.81 6.89
C ARG A 330 -6.17 -16.89 7.39
N ALA A 331 -6.28 -18.00 6.67
CA ALA A 331 -7.15 -19.11 7.05
C ALA A 331 -6.71 -19.74 8.39
N PHE A 332 -5.41 -19.92 8.59
CA PHE A 332 -4.84 -20.45 9.82
C PHE A 332 -5.11 -19.55 11.03
N LEU A 333 -4.81 -18.25 10.91
CA LEU A 333 -5.09 -17.26 11.96
C LEU A 333 -6.59 -17.18 12.30
N LYS A 334 -7.46 -17.21 11.28
CA LYS A 334 -8.92 -17.25 11.48
C LYS A 334 -9.35 -18.51 12.22
N GLY A 335 -8.82 -19.68 11.87
CA GLY A 335 -9.10 -20.95 12.55
C GLY A 335 -8.68 -20.94 14.02
N ARG A 336 -7.69 -20.14 14.38
CA ARG A 336 -7.22 -19.93 15.76
C ARG A 336 -7.97 -18.83 16.51
N GLY A 337 -8.86 -18.10 15.85
CA GLY A 337 -9.55 -16.95 16.46
C GLY A 337 -8.62 -15.78 16.79
N HIS A 338 -7.52 -15.60 16.03
CA HIS A 338 -6.58 -14.50 16.25
C HIS A 338 -7.27 -13.15 16.07
N ASP A 339 -6.97 -12.19 16.95
CA ASP A 339 -7.58 -10.86 16.90
C ASP A 339 -7.16 -10.12 15.62
N ARG A 340 -8.14 -9.68 14.83
CA ARG A 340 -7.92 -8.90 13.61
C ARG A 340 -7.16 -7.60 13.86
N LYS A 341 -7.22 -7.05 15.08
CA LYS A 341 -6.46 -5.84 15.46
C LYS A 341 -4.98 -6.10 15.67
N ASN A 342 -4.60 -7.37 15.90
CA ASN A 342 -3.22 -7.80 16.14
C ASN A 342 -2.63 -8.52 14.93
N MET A 343 -3.04 -8.14 13.71
CA MET A 343 -2.42 -8.69 12.51
C MET A 343 -2.42 -7.71 11.33
N TYR A 344 -1.42 -7.85 10.48
CA TYR A 344 -1.38 -7.32 9.12
C TYR A 344 -0.99 -8.48 8.22
N VAL A 345 -1.88 -8.86 7.29
CA VAL A 345 -1.64 -10.01 6.41
C VAL A 345 -2.03 -9.61 4.99
N ALA A 346 -1.07 -9.37 4.09
CA ALA A 346 -1.31 -8.82 2.76
C ALA A 346 -0.48 -9.52 1.69
N TRP A 347 -1.02 -9.72 0.49
CA TRP A 347 -0.22 -10.23 -0.62
C TRP A 347 0.41 -9.09 -1.38
N TYR A 348 1.71 -9.22 -1.66
CA TYR A 348 2.47 -8.23 -2.42
C TYR A 348 2.54 -8.61 -3.89
N TRP A 349 2.38 -9.89 -4.22
CA TRP A 349 2.38 -10.38 -5.59
C TRP A 349 1.50 -11.63 -5.74
N GLU A 350 1.15 -11.92 -6.98
CA GLU A 350 0.39 -13.11 -7.36
C GLU A 350 1.08 -13.76 -8.55
N ARG A 351 1.29 -15.07 -8.47
CA ARG A 351 1.93 -15.81 -9.53
C ARG A 351 1.07 -15.81 -10.80
N GLY A 352 1.69 -15.49 -11.94
CA GLY A 352 1.02 -15.48 -13.24
C GLY A 352 0.14 -14.26 -13.49
N ALA A 353 0.00 -13.34 -12.53
CA ALA A 353 -0.63 -12.05 -12.74
C ALA A 353 0.41 -11.00 -13.10
N SER A 354 0.17 -10.24 -14.18
CA SER A 354 0.81 -8.93 -14.31
C SER A 354 0.07 -7.99 -13.36
N GLN A 355 0.69 -7.58 -12.26
CA GLN A 355 0.11 -6.51 -11.45
C GLN A 355 -0.01 -5.26 -12.33
N ALA A 356 -1.23 -4.72 -12.44
CA ALA A 356 -1.53 -3.55 -13.27
C ALA A 356 -0.84 -2.31 -12.70
#